data_AF-A0A5C7MS77-F1
#
_entry.id   AF-A0A5C7MS77-F1
#
_cell.length_a   1.000
_cell.length_b   1.000
_cell.length_c   1.000
_cell.angle_alpha   90.00
_cell.angle_beta   90.00
_cell.angle_gamma   90.00
#
_symmetry.space_group_name_H-M   'P 1'
#
loop_
_entity.id
_entity.type
_entity.pdbx_description
1 polymer ?
#
loop_
_entity_poly.entity_id
_entity_poly.type
_entity_poly.pdbx_seq_one_letter_code
_entity_poly.pdbx_strand_id
1 'polypeptide(L)'
;MKVSAEYTYKNGAGEKPCTVSLTDYNLIIQTGDQIRSIPYANIVSVRLCRSRNRFTAIVQPDGQPSITISNQFYLSGREYEDRSRQYATFVRILHFHLKDKSTPEYVCGKHLHRLITWACILVVLSFAVAFVLDYFNQNPFSTWGLALLISGVMLLILTATSWGRFPNIYKPDQIPFQFLPQ
;
A
#
# COMPACT_ATOMS: atom_id res chain seq x y z
N MET A 1 -27.98 -13.76 7.63
CA MET A 1 -26.53 -13.80 7.32
C MET A 1 -25.78 -13.53 8.61
N LYS A 2 -24.82 -14.37 8.99
CA LYS A 2 -24.03 -14.13 10.21
C LYS A 2 -22.84 -13.25 9.85
N VAL A 3 -22.74 -12.07 10.47
CA VAL A 3 -21.57 -11.21 10.33
C VAL A 3 -20.48 -11.77 11.23
N SER A 4 -19.34 -12.13 10.64
CA SER A 4 -18.21 -12.72 11.37
C SER A 4 -17.28 -11.65 11.96
N ALA A 5 -17.10 -10.54 11.25
CA ALA A 5 -16.38 -9.37 11.73
C ALA A 5 -16.86 -8.12 11.01
N GLU A 6 -16.76 -6.98 11.69
CA GLU A 6 -17.10 -5.66 11.16
C GLU A 6 -15.99 -4.68 11.53
N TYR A 7 -15.66 -3.79 10.61
CA TYR A 7 -14.63 -2.80 10.82
C TYR A 7 -14.94 -1.50 10.07
N THR A 8 -14.96 -0.39 10.80
CA THR A 8 -15.19 0.94 10.25
C THR A 8 -13.91 1.75 10.21
N TYR A 9 -13.61 2.31 9.05
CA TYR A 9 -12.48 3.20 8.81
C TYR A 9 -12.91 4.45 8.04
N LYS A 10 -12.03 5.45 8.01
CA LYS A 10 -12.21 6.65 7.20
C LYS A 10 -10.82 7.08 6.73
N ASN A 11 -10.51 6.97 5.44
CA ASN A 11 -9.13 7.10 4.93
C ASN A 11 -8.63 8.55 4.81
N GLY A 12 -9.53 9.53 4.92
CA GLY A 12 -9.21 10.95 4.85
C GLY A 12 -10.27 11.81 5.55
N ALA A 13 -9.90 13.02 5.95
CA ALA A 13 -10.76 13.90 6.74
C ALA A 13 -12.07 14.31 6.03
N GLY A 14 -12.04 14.46 4.70
CA GLY A 14 -13.19 14.79 3.87
C GLY A 14 -13.96 13.57 3.33
N GLU A 15 -13.49 12.34 3.62
CA GLU A 15 -14.17 11.13 3.14
C GLU A 15 -15.30 10.72 4.09
N LYS A 16 -16.32 10.04 3.56
CA LYS A 16 -17.35 9.41 4.39
C LYS A 16 -16.77 8.19 5.11
N PRO A 17 -17.21 7.89 6.34
CA PRO A 17 -16.83 6.65 6.99
C PRO A 17 -17.31 5.44 6.17
N CYS A 18 -16.45 4.45 6.05
CA CYS A 18 -16.69 3.20 5.35
C CYS A 18 -16.67 2.06 6.37
N THR A 19 -17.75 1.29 6.40
CA THR A 19 -17.85 0.08 7.21
C THR A 19 -17.69 -1.13 6.30
N VAL A 20 -16.83 -2.06 6.69
CA VAL A 20 -16.64 -3.33 6.00
C VAL A 20 -17.06 -4.46 6.92
N SER A 21 -17.96 -5.29 6.42
CA SER A 21 -18.51 -6.43 7.14
C SER A 21 -18.15 -7.70 6.37
N LEU A 22 -17.58 -8.67 7.09
CA LEU A 22 -17.25 -9.99 6.57
C LEU A 22 -18.41 -10.94 6.85
N THR A 23 -19.01 -11.49 5.80
CA THR A 23 -20.03 -12.51 5.89
C THR A 23 -19.46 -13.88 5.52
N ASP A 24 -20.32 -14.90 5.46
CA ASP A 24 -19.89 -16.24 5.06
C ASP A 24 -19.32 -16.29 3.64
N TYR A 25 -19.80 -15.48 2.69
CA TYR A 25 -19.35 -15.58 1.29
C TYR A 25 -18.98 -14.25 0.64
N ASN A 26 -19.34 -13.14 1.28
CA ASN A 26 -19.20 -11.82 0.72
C ASN A 26 -18.50 -10.86 1.69
N LEU A 27 -17.69 -9.97 1.12
CA LEU A 27 -17.22 -8.75 1.71
C LEU A 27 -18.24 -7.65 1.41
N ILE A 28 -18.94 -7.16 2.43
CA ILE A 28 -19.92 -6.09 2.30
C ILE A 28 -19.24 -4.78 2.69
N ILE A 29 -19.39 -3.77 1.85
CA ILE A 29 -18.86 -2.43 2.06
C ILE A 29 -20.03 -1.48 2.10
N GLN A 30 -20.14 -0.72 3.19
CA GLN A 30 -21.13 0.32 3.36
C GLN A 30 -20.43 1.67 3.46
N THR A 31 -20.77 2.57 2.54
CA THR A 31 -20.26 3.95 2.50
C THR A 31 -21.44 4.91 2.46
N GLY A 32 -21.85 5.41 3.64
CA GLY A 32 -23.13 6.11 3.78
C GLY A 32 -24.30 5.21 3.39
N ASP A 33 -25.07 5.62 2.37
CA ASP A 33 -26.23 4.88 1.87
C ASP A 33 -25.89 3.85 0.78
N GLN A 34 -24.65 3.85 0.28
CA GLN A 34 -24.22 2.88 -0.74
C GLN A 34 -23.74 1.60 -0.07
N ILE A 35 -24.37 0.48 -0.44
CA ILE A 35 -23.96 -0.86 -0.03
C ILE A 35 -23.44 -1.60 -1.26
N ARG A 36 -22.23 -2.13 -1.16
CA ARG A 36 -21.59 -2.95 -2.20
C ARG A 36 -21.22 -4.30 -1.62
N SER A 37 -21.73 -5.36 -2.22
CA SER A 37 -21.40 -6.74 -1.84
C SER A 37 -20.43 -7.32 -2.85
N ILE A 38 -19.32 -7.88 -2.38
CA ILE A 38 -18.26 -8.44 -3.20
C ILE A 38 -18.05 -9.90 -2.79
N PRO A 39 -18.37 -10.87 -3.66
CA PRO A 39 -18.09 -12.28 -3.40
C PRO A 39 -16.60 -12.52 -3.20
N TYR A 40 -16.24 -13.38 -2.24
CA TYR A 40 -14.83 -13.72 -2.00
C TYR A 40 -14.17 -14.34 -3.24
N ALA A 41 -14.93 -15.11 -4.03
CA ALA A 41 -14.46 -15.68 -5.29
C ALA A 41 -13.99 -14.62 -6.31
N ASN A 42 -14.49 -13.39 -6.21
CA ASN A 42 -14.12 -12.31 -7.12
C ASN A 42 -12.93 -11.51 -6.61
N ILE A 43 -12.34 -11.83 -5.46
CA ILE A 43 -11.17 -11.12 -4.94
C ILE A 43 -9.92 -11.76 -5.54
N VAL A 44 -9.18 -10.98 -6.34
CA VAL A 44 -8.01 -11.44 -7.10
C VAL A 44 -6.72 -11.25 -6.32
N SER A 45 -6.60 -10.15 -5.58
CA SER A 45 -5.41 -9.92 -4.75
C SER A 45 -5.72 -9.13 -3.48
N VAL A 46 -4.89 -9.37 -2.47
CA VAL A 46 -4.86 -8.61 -1.22
C VAL A 46 -3.44 -8.10 -1.02
N ARG A 47 -3.30 -6.78 -0.93
CA ARG A 47 -2.02 -6.13 -0.72
C ARG A 47 -1.94 -5.45 0.65
N LEU A 48 -0.93 -5.79 1.45
CA LEU A 48 -0.63 -5.09 2.70
C LEU A 48 0.47 -4.06 2.51
N CYS A 49 0.17 -2.82 2.85
CA CYS A 49 1.10 -1.70 2.77
C CYS A 49 1.27 -1.04 4.15
N ARG A 50 2.48 -0.55 4.41
CA ARG A 50 2.81 0.23 5.60
C ARG A 50 3.50 1.52 5.22
N SER A 51 3.03 2.63 5.79
CA SER A 51 3.65 3.94 5.74
C SER A 51 3.71 4.55 7.13
N ARG A 52 4.90 4.52 7.76
CA ARG A 52 5.10 4.93 9.17
C ARG A 52 4.13 4.17 10.10
N ASN A 53 3.14 4.86 10.68
CA ASN A 53 2.11 4.32 11.59
C ASN A 53 0.78 4.02 10.88
N ARG A 54 0.72 4.23 9.57
CA ARG A 54 -0.45 3.90 8.74
C ARG A 54 -0.25 2.52 8.13
N PHE A 55 -1.17 1.61 8.44
CA PHE A 55 -1.28 0.28 7.88
C PHE A 55 -2.51 0.24 6.98
N THR A 56 -2.37 -0.33 5.79
CA THR A 56 -3.46 -0.40 4.82
C THR A 56 -3.52 -1.75 4.14
N ALA A 57 -4.71 -2.31 4.04
CA ALA A 57 -5.02 -3.48 3.25
C ALA A 57 -5.76 -3.02 1.99
N ILE A 58 -5.20 -3.32 0.82
CA ILE A 58 -5.79 -3.02 -0.47
C ILE A 58 -6.36 -4.33 -1.01
N VAL A 59 -7.68 -4.42 -1.09
CA VAL A 59 -8.38 -5.58 -1.65
C VAL A 59 -8.75 -5.25 -3.09
N GLN A 60 -8.31 -6.07 -4.04
CA GLN A 60 -8.57 -5.89 -5.47
C GLN A 60 -9.58 -6.94 -5.93
N PRO A 61 -10.83 -6.55 -6.20
CA PRO A 61 -11.79 -7.43 -6.84
C PRO A 61 -11.60 -7.43 -8.36
N ASP A 62 -12.06 -8.49 -9.02
CA ASP A 62 -12.03 -8.62 -10.47
C ASP A 62 -13.01 -7.64 -11.14
N GLY A 63 -12.54 -6.98 -12.21
CA GLY A 63 -13.33 -6.00 -12.97
C GLY A 63 -13.82 -4.79 -12.18
N GLN A 64 -13.26 -4.53 -10.99
CA GLN A 64 -13.82 -3.60 -10.01
C GLN A 64 -12.74 -2.74 -9.35
N PRO A 65 -13.05 -1.50 -8.91
CA PRO A 65 -12.05 -0.65 -8.27
C PRO A 65 -11.60 -1.23 -6.93
N SER A 66 -10.29 -1.09 -6.65
CA SER A 66 -9.65 -1.54 -5.41
C SER A 66 -10.24 -0.87 -4.19
N ILE A 67 -10.31 -1.59 -3.08
CA ILE A 67 -10.78 -1.08 -1.80
C ILE A 67 -9.59 -0.95 -0.87
N THR A 68 -9.35 0.26 -0.37
CA THR A 68 -8.31 0.52 0.62
C THR A 68 -8.93 0.60 2.00
N ILE A 69 -8.53 -0.29 2.89
CA ILE A 69 -8.94 -0.36 4.29
C ILE A 69 -7.74 0.06 5.12
N SER A 70 -7.87 1.08 5.97
CA SER A 70 -6.75 1.56 6.81
C SER A 70 -7.01 1.38 8.30
N ASN A 71 -5.94 1.35 9.10
CA ASN A 71 -6.02 1.35 10.57
C ASN A 71 -6.44 2.70 11.16
N GLN A 72 -6.57 3.75 10.35
CA GLN A 72 -6.85 5.11 10.81
C GLN A 72 -8.31 5.48 10.59
N PHE A 73 -8.90 6.15 11.58
CA PHE A 73 -10.20 6.77 11.43
C PHE A 73 -10.04 8.29 11.57
N TYR A 74 -10.07 9.00 10.45
CA TYR A 74 -9.90 10.46 10.44
C TYR A 74 -11.16 11.16 10.98
N LEU A 75 -11.02 11.99 12.01
CA LEU A 75 -12.13 12.74 12.60
C LEU A 75 -12.41 13.99 11.77
N SER A 76 -11.72 15.07 12.09
CA SER A 76 -11.77 16.39 11.43
C SER A 76 -10.34 16.94 11.31
N GLY A 77 -10.02 17.58 10.18
CA GLY A 77 -8.69 18.14 9.95
C GLY A 77 -7.59 17.09 9.82
N ARG A 78 -6.54 17.17 10.66
CA ARG A 78 -5.40 16.21 10.65
C ARG A 78 -5.46 15.17 11.77
N GLU A 79 -6.49 15.21 12.60
CA GLU A 79 -6.65 14.27 13.71
C GLU A 79 -7.20 12.93 13.22
N TYR A 80 -6.63 11.86 13.74
CA TYR A 80 -7.07 10.50 13.46
C TYR A 80 -7.06 9.67 14.75
N GLU A 81 -8.05 8.81 14.88
CA GLU A 81 -8.07 7.75 15.89
C GLU A 81 -7.27 6.55 15.36
N ASP A 82 -6.38 6.01 16.19
CA ASP A 82 -5.62 4.81 15.87
C ASP A 82 -6.43 3.55 16.24
N ARG A 83 -6.88 2.82 15.22
CA ARG A 83 -7.63 1.56 15.36
C ARG A 83 -6.79 0.33 15.03
N SER A 84 -5.48 0.44 15.19
CA SER A 84 -4.50 -0.60 14.91
C SER A 84 -4.88 -2.01 15.40
N ARG A 85 -5.29 -2.18 16.66
CA ARG A 85 -5.65 -3.51 17.20
C ARG A 85 -6.86 -4.13 16.49
N GLN A 86 -7.92 -3.34 16.30
CA GLN A 86 -9.14 -3.79 15.61
C GLN A 86 -8.83 -4.12 14.14
N TYR A 87 -8.02 -3.28 13.49
CA TYR A 87 -7.54 -3.49 12.13
C TYR A 87 -6.74 -4.80 11.99
N ALA A 88 -5.79 -5.08 12.89
CA ALA A 88 -5.01 -6.31 12.83
C ALA A 88 -5.89 -7.56 12.94
N THR A 89 -6.83 -7.56 13.87
CA THR A 89 -7.80 -8.65 14.03
C THR A 89 -8.66 -8.81 12.78
N PHE A 90 -9.20 -7.70 12.25
CA PHE A 90 -10.00 -7.71 11.03
C PHE A 90 -9.23 -8.27 9.83
N VAL A 91 -7.99 -7.82 9.62
CA VAL A 91 -7.15 -8.31 8.51
C VAL A 91 -6.87 -9.80 8.64
N ARG A 92 -6.61 -10.31 9.85
CA ARG A 92 -6.42 -11.75 10.09
C ARG A 92 -7.68 -12.56 9.75
N ILE A 93 -8.86 -12.09 10.18
CA ILE A 93 -10.14 -12.73 9.88
C ILE A 93 -10.43 -12.69 8.36
N LEU A 94 -10.13 -11.57 7.70
CA LEU A 94 -10.23 -11.44 6.25
C LEU A 94 -9.35 -12.49 5.54
N HIS A 95 -8.08 -12.63 5.93
CA HIS A 95 -7.18 -13.62 5.34
C HIS A 95 -7.67 -15.05 5.57
N PHE A 96 -8.20 -15.34 6.76
CA PHE A 96 -8.78 -16.64 7.08
C PHE A 96 -9.96 -16.97 6.16
N HIS A 97 -10.92 -16.04 6.00
CA HIS A 97 -12.04 -16.26 5.07
C HIS A 97 -11.61 -16.41 3.62
N LEU A 98 -10.66 -15.60 3.17
CA LEU A 98 -10.19 -15.63 1.79
C LEU A 98 -9.42 -16.90 1.47
N LYS A 99 -8.57 -17.38 2.39
CA LYS A 99 -7.77 -18.60 2.22
C LYS A 99 -8.64 -19.82 1.91
N ASP A 100 -9.78 -19.92 2.59
CA ASP A 100 -10.66 -21.10 2.48
C ASP A 100 -11.62 -21.00 1.29
N LYS A 101 -11.90 -19.79 0.79
CA LYS A 101 -13.01 -19.52 -0.15
C LYS A 101 -12.58 -18.93 -1.50
N SER A 102 -11.30 -18.58 -1.64
CA SER A 102 -10.73 -17.96 -2.83
C SER A 102 -9.22 -18.23 -2.91
N THR A 103 -8.61 -18.01 -4.07
CA THR A 103 -7.16 -18.11 -4.27
C THR A 103 -6.56 -16.76 -4.66
N PRO A 104 -6.69 -15.71 -3.82
CA PRO A 104 -6.15 -14.41 -4.16
C PRO A 104 -4.63 -14.41 -4.03
N GLU A 105 -3.98 -13.57 -4.82
CA GLU A 105 -2.56 -13.29 -4.66
C GLU A 105 -2.34 -12.39 -3.43
N TYR A 106 -1.53 -12.84 -2.47
CA TYR A 106 -1.20 -12.09 -1.26
C TYR A 106 0.14 -11.39 -1.42
N VAL A 107 0.13 -10.07 -1.45
CA VAL A 107 1.32 -9.25 -1.71
C VAL A 107 1.54 -8.25 -0.58
N CYS A 108 2.77 -7.99 -0.17
CA CYS A 108 3.07 -6.91 0.78
C CYS A 108 4.00 -5.88 0.14
N GLY A 109 4.05 -4.67 0.68
CA GLY A 109 4.96 -3.62 0.23
C GLY A 109 4.45 -2.75 -0.93
N LYS A 110 5.30 -1.81 -1.36
CA LYS A 110 5.00 -0.81 -2.39
C LYS A 110 4.82 -1.46 -3.77
N HIS A 111 4.10 -0.77 -4.65
CA HIS A 111 4.01 -1.17 -6.06
C HIS A 111 5.38 -1.12 -6.74
N LEU A 112 5.80 -2.25 -7.33
CA LEU A 112 7.07 -2.37 -8.04
C LEU A 112 7.18 -1.34 -9.16
N HIS A 113 6.13 -1.22 -9.98
CA HIS A 113 6.06 -0.29 -11.09
C HIS A 113 6.39 1.14 -10.64
N ARG A 114 5.81 1.59 -9.52
CA ARG A 114 6.06 2.93 -8.99
C ARG A 114 7.51 3.12 -8.56
N LEU A 115 8.14 2.10 -7.95
CA LEU A 115 9.57 2.16 -7.58
C LEU A 115 10.46 2.25 -8.81
N ILE A 116 10.17 1.48 -9.86
CA ILE A 116 10.89 1.53 -11.14
C ILE A 116 10.73 2.91 -11.80
N THR A 117 9.50 3.45 -11.84
CA THR A 117 9.27 4.80 -12.39
C THR A 117 10.11 5.86 -11.66
N TRP A 118 10.17 5.82 -10.33
CA TRP A 118 11.01 6.72 -9.55
C TRP A 118 12.50 6.54 -9.83
N ALA A 119 12.97 5.30 -9.97
CA ALA A 119 14.35 5.02 -10.33
C ALA A 119 14.71 5.65 -11.69
N CYS A 120 13.86 5.45 -12.71
CA CYS A 120 14.06 6.04 -14.03
C CYS A 120 14.08 7.58 -13.98
N ILE A 121 13.14 8.20 -13.26
CA ILE A 121 13.10 9.67 -13.10
C ILE A 121 14.38 10.19 -12.46
N LEU A 122 14.86 9.53 -11.40
CA LEU A 122 16.09 9.94 -10.70
C LEU A 122 17.32 9.85 -11.60
N VAL A 123 17.41 8.80 -12.44
CA VAL A 123 18.50 8.67 -13.41
C VAL A 123 18.45 9.84 -14.40
N VAL A 124 17.30 10.10 -15.04
CA VAL A 124 17.16 11.20 -16.01
C VAL A 124 17.49 12.56 -15.39
N LEU A 125 17.00 12.81 -14.17
CA LEU A 125 17.29 14.04 -13.43
C LEU A 125 18.79 14.18 -13.12
N SER A 126 19.46 13.08 -12.78
CA SER A 126 20.90 13.08 -12.48
C SER A 126 21.72 13.49 -13.71
N PHE A 127 21.34 12.99 -14.90
CA PHE A 127 21.97 13.39 -16.15
C PHE A 127 21.69 14.86 -16.51
N ALA A 128 20.45 15.33 -16.31
CA ALA A 128 20.11 16.73 -16.54
C ALA A 128 20.91 17.68 -15.63
N VAL A 129 21.05 17.34 -14.35
CA VAL A 129 21.85 18.12 -13.38
C VAL A 129 23.32 18.15 -13.78
N ALA A 130 23.90 16.99 -14.15
CA ALA A 130 25.29 16.94 -14.60
C ALA A 130 25.53 17.81 -15.84
N PHE A 131 24.60 17.81 -16.80
CA PHE A 131 24.69 18.62 -18.01
C PHE A 131 24.59 20.13 -17.71
N VAL A 132 23.72 20.53 -16.78
CA VAL A 132 23.59 21.93 -16.35
C VAL A 132 24.88 22.40 -15.65
N LEU A 133 25.47 21.58 -14.78
CA LEU A 133 26.72 21.92 -14.08
C LEU A 133 27.89 22.05 -15.05
N ASP A 134 27.93 21.21 -16.08
CA ASP A 134 28.90 21.27 -17.17
C ASP A 134 28.76 22.57 -17.98
N TYR A 135 27.52 22.94 -18.33
CA TYR A 135 27.22 24.18 -19.05
C TYR A 135 27.69 25.45 -18.31
N PHE A 136 27.56 25.47 -16.97
CA PHE A 136 28.06 26.58 -16.14
C PHE A 136 29.56 26.49 -15.82
N ASN A 137 30.28 25.50 -16.37
CA ASN A 137 31.69 25.24 -16.11
C ASN A 137 32.00 25.02 -14.61
N GLN A 138 31.01 24.53 -13.86
CA GLN A 138 31.09 24.22 -12.43
C GLN A 138 31.34 22.73 -12.18
N ASN A 139 31.54 21.94 -13.22
CA ASN A 139 31.75 20.51 -13.13
C ASN A 139 33.26 20.19 -13.04
N PRO A 140 33.76 19.77 -11.87
CA PRO A 140 35.18 19.41 -11.71
C PRO A 140 35.52 18.00 -12.28
N PHE A 141 34.53 17.25 -12.77
CA PHE A 141 34.67 15.89 -13.30
C PHE A 141 34.18 15.80 -14.75
N SER A 142 34.31 14.63 -15.38
CA SER A 142 33.59 14.36 -16.63
C SER A 142 32.09 14.32 -16.39
N THR A 143 31.29 14.88 -17.31
CA THR A 143 29.82 14.93 -17.23
C THR A 143 29.22 13.54 -16.98
N TRP A 144 29.76 12.53 -17.67
CA TRP A 144 29.37 11.12 -17.52
C TRP A 144 29.70 10.56 -16.14
N GLY A 145 30.90 10.84 -15.62
CA GLY A 145 31.32 10.38 -14.30
C GLY A 145 30.45 10.96 -13.19
N LEU A 146 30.16 12.27 -13.27
CA LEU A 146 29.29 12.94 -12.30
C LEU A 146 27.84 12.42 -12.36
N ALA A 147 27.29 12.26 -13.57
CA ALA A 147 25.93 11.72 -13.75
C ALA A 147 25.78 10.31 -13.16
N LEU A 148 26.76 9.44 -13.42
CA LEU A 148 26.77 8.08 -12.88
C LEU A 148 26.87 8.09 -11.34
N LEU A 149 27.74 8.92 -10.77
CA LEU A 149 27.89 9.04 -9.32
C LEU A 149 26.59 9.50 -8.66
N ILE A 150 25.98 10.59 -9.15
CA ILE A 150 24.72 11.12 -8.61
C ILE A 150 23.61 10.06 -8.74
N SER A 151 23.51 9.40 -9.90
CA SER A 151 22.50 8.36 -10.11
C SER A 151 22.68 7.18 -9.15
N GLY A 152 23.92 6.72 -8.93
CA GLY A 152 24.24 5.64 -8.00
C GLY A 152 23.87 5.98 -6.56
N VAL A 153 24.19 7.21 -6.12
CA VAL A 153 23.81 7.71 -4.78
C VAL A 153 22.29 7.79 -4.63
N MET A 154 21.59 8.32 -5.64
CA MET A 154 20.13 8.44 -5.60
C MET A 154 19.44 7.07 -5.58
N LEU A 155 19.94 6.10 -6.34
CA LEU A 155 19.44 4.73 -6.33
C LEU A 155 19.74 4.02 -5.01
N LEU A 156 20.91 4.26 -4.40
CA LEU A 156 21.22 3.77 -3.05
C LEU A 156 20.27 4.34 -1.99
N ILE A 157 19.98 5.65 -2.05
CA ILE A 157 19.00 6.27 -1.16
C ILE A 157 17.60 5.68 -1.39
N LEU A 158 17.19 5.48 -2.65
CA LEU A 158 15.89 4.91 -2.98
C LEU A 158 15.73 3.48 -2.44
N THR A 159 16.76 2.65 -2.60
CA THR A 159 16.78 1.27 -2.09
C THR A 159 16.82 1.23 -0.57
N ALA A 160 17.67 2.03 0.07
CA ALA A 160 17.76 2.13 1.53
C ALA A 160 16.44 2.60 2.16
N THR A 161 15.81 3.63 1.60
CA THR A 161 14.52 4.17 2.11
C THR A 161 13.31 3.27 1.80
N SER A 162 13.47 2.35 0.84
CA SER A 162 12.45 1.36 0.48
C SER A 162 12.75 -0.04 1.02
N TRP A 163 13.85 -0.21 1.76
CA TRP A 163 14.22 -1.48 2.39
C TRP A 163 13.12 -1.95 3.34
N GLY A 164 12.76 -3.23 3.26
CA GLY A 164 11.61 -3.81 4.00
C GLY A 164 10.22 -3.40 3.47
N ARG A 165 10.14 -2.57 2.43
CA ARG A 165 8.88 -2.19 1.75
C ARG A 165 8.84 -2.63 0.29
N PHE A 166 9.77 -3.49 -0.13
CA PHE A 166 9.75 -4.09 -1.45
C PHE A 166 8.53 -5.01 -1.60
N PRO A 167 7.97 -5.07 -2.82
CA PRO A 167 6.88 -5.98 -3.12
C PRO A 167 7.34 -7.41 -2.87
N ASN A 168 6.62 -8.14 -2.01
CA ASN A 168 6.88 -9.55 -1.77
C ASN A 168 5.58 -10.33 -1.68
N ILE A 169 5.59 -11.57 -2.16
CA ILE A 169 4.45 -12.48 -2.07
C ILE A 169 4.57 -13.23 -0.74
N TYR A 170 3.46 -13.43 -0.04
CA TYR A 170 3.44 -14.18 1.22
C TYR A 170 2.29 -15.18 1.24
N LYS A 171 2.37 -16.19 2.10
CA LYS A 171 1.26 -17.13 2.29
C LYS A 171 0.23 -16.55 3.28
N PRO A 172 -1.07 -16.80 3.11
CA PRO A 172 -2.11 -16.21 3.97
C PRO A 172 -1.95 -16.51 5.47
N ASP A 173 -1.35 -17.65 5.82
CA ASP A 173 -1.02 -18.09 7.17
C ASP A 173 0.26 -17.43 7.74
N GLN A 174 1.06 -16.78 6.90
CA GLN A 174 2.34 -16.16 7.25
C GLN A 174 2.30 -14.65 6.97
N ILE A 175 1.33 -13.95 7.58
CA ILE A 175 1.24 -12.50 7.42
C ILE A 175 2.49 -11.84 8.03
N PRO A 176 3.30 -11.09 7.27
CA PRO A 176 4.53 -10.54 7.81
C PRO A 176 4.25 -9.49 8.89
N PHE A 177 4.85 -9.68 10.08
CA PHE A 177 4.65 -8.82 11.25
C PHE A 177 4.93 -7.33 10.99
N GLN A 178 5.77 -7.02 10.00
CA GLN A 178 6.12 -5.64 9.66
C GLN A 178 4.94 -4.85 9.06
N PHE A 179 3.92 -5.54 8.54
CA PHE A 179 2.73 -4.97 7.87
C PHE A 179 1.44 -5.10 8.68
N LEU A 180 1.53 -5.58 9.91
CA LEU A 180 0.46 -5.55 10.89
C LEU A 180 0.90 -4.72 12.10
N PRO A 181 0.00 -3.94 12.70
CA PRO A 181 0.29 -3.34 14.00
C PRO A 181 0.34 -4.42 15.10
N GLN A 182 1.11 -4.13 16.15
CA GLN A 182 1.29 -4.98 17.33
C GLN A 182 0.22 -4.70 18.39
#